data_AF-A0A8T1WQR5-F1
#
_entry.id   AF-A0A8T1WQR5-F1
#
_cell.length_a   1.000
_cell.length_b   1.000
_cell.length_c   1.000
_cell.angle_alpha   90.00
_cell.angle_beta   90.00
_cell.angle_gamma   90.00
#
_symmetry.space_group_name_H-M   'P 1'
#
loop_
_entity.id
_entity.type
_entity.pdbx_description
1 polymer ?
#
loop_
_entity_poly.entity_id
_entity_poly.type
_entity_poly.pdbx_seq_one_letter_code
_entity_poly.pdbx_strand_id
1 'polypeptide(L)'
;MLSRAITAATRRRAASTAARGTRRWKSSLAETSESPSAPLPLSVLTEEEEMFKDSVARFAADVMLPQVKTMDEQGEMTPEVIQGLFDNGVRLAEVFSDRIGETLV
;
A
#
# COMPACT_ATOMS: atom_id res chain seq x y z
N MET A 1 74.02 -25.28 26.71
CA MET A 1 72.75 -25.05 27.44
C MET A 1 71.61 -25.01 26.42
N LEU A 2 70.57 -25.82 26.61
CA LEU A 2 69.53 -26.10 25.62
C LEU A 2 68.62 -24.88 25.37
N SER A 3 68.50 -24.46 24.11
CA SER A 3 67.47 -23.51 23.66
C SER A 3 66.15 -24.23 23.40
N ARG A 4 65.12 -23.90 24.19
CA ARG A 4 63.71 -24.15 23.85
C ARG A 4 63.22 -22.98 22.98
N ALA A 5 62.61 -23.29 21.84
CA ALA A 5 61.72 -22.36 21.16
C ALA A 5 60.51 -23.15 20.63
N ILE A 6 59.39 -22.99 21.33
CA ILE A 6 58.06 -23.43 20.90
C ILE A 6 57.59 -22.39 19.90
N THR A 7 57.26 -22.76 18.66
CA THR A 7 56.59 -21.81 17.76
C THR A 7 55.54 -22.48 16.87
N ALA A 8 54.29 -22.05 17.13
CA ALA A 8 53.16 -21.88 16.21
C ALA A 8 52.65 -23.09 15.40
N ALA A 9 51.61 -23.74 15.93
CA ALA A 9 50.68 -24.54 15.14
C ALA A 9 49.84 -23.62 14.23
N THR A 10 50.00 -23.79 12.92
CA THR A 10 49.29 -23.05 11.87
C THR A 10 47.79 -23.39 11.91
N ARG A 11 46.95 -22.51 12.44
CA ARG A 11 45.49 -22.61 12.27
C ARG A 11 45.14 -22.24 10.83
N ARG A 12 44.97 -23.24 9.96
CA ARG A 12 44.29 -23.08 8.67
C ARG A 12 42.82 -22.75 8.96
N ARG A 13 42.45 -21.47 8.81
CA ARG A 13 41.05 -21.05 8.83
C ARG A 13 40.47 -21.30 7.43
N ALA A 14 39.60 -22.31 7.33
CA ALA A 14 38.87 -22.60 6.10
C ALA A 14 38.05 -21.37 5.69
N ALA A 15 38.23 -20.92 4.45
CA ALA A 15 37.43 -19.87 3.85
C ALA A 15 36.01 -20.39 3.65
N SER A 16 35.07 -19.94 4.48
CA SER A 16 33.64 -20.12 4.25
C SER A 16 33.24 -19.16 3.14
N THR A 17 33.04 -19.69 1.93
CA THR A 17 32.32 -19.06 0.83
C THR A 17 30.86 -18.86 1.23
N ALA A 18 30.59 -17.85 2.05
CA ALA A 18 29.25 -17.38 2.32
C ALA A 18 28.85 -16.38 1.24
N ALA A 19 28.60 -16.87 0.02
CA ALA A 19 27.80 -16.14 -0.96
C ALA A 19 26.34 -16.13 -0.47
N ARG A 20 26.08 -15.36 0.59
CA ARG A 20 24.72 -15.11 1.07
C ARG A 20 24.17 -13.94 0.27
N GLY A 21 23.17 -14.26 -0.53
CA GLY A 21 22.56 -13.35 -1.48
C GLY A 21 22.05 -12.06 -0.84
N THR A 22 22.37 -10.97 -1.51
CA THR A 22 21.50 -9.81 -1.53
C THR A 22 20.85 -9.82 -2.91
N ARG A 23 19.63 -10.36 -3.02
CA ARG A 23 18.76 -9.99 -4.14
C ARG A 23 18.52 -8.49 -3.97
N ARG A 24 19.35 -7.68 -4.62
CA ARG A 24 19.24 -6.23 -4.66
C ARG A 24 17.95 -5.95 -5.41
N TRP A 25 16.88 -5.74 -4.65
CA TRP A 25 15.62 -5.24 -5.17
C TRP A 25 15.96 -3.94 -5.89
N LYS A 26 15.93 -3.97 -7.22
CA LYS A 26 15.99 -2.75 -8.01
C LYS A 26 14.64 -2.09 -7.75
N SER A 27 14.59 -1.14 -6.81
CA SER A 27 13.51 -0.17 -6.79
C SER A 27 13.56 0.48 -8.16
N SER A 28 12.60 0.14 -9.02
CA SER A 28 12.26 0.99 -10.15
C SER A 28 11.96 2.35 -9.52
N LEU A 29 12.92 3.25 -9.57
CA LEU A 29 12.68 4.67 -9.41
C LEU A 29 11.69 4.98 -10.53
N ALA A 30 10.41 5.00 -10.17
CA ALA A 30 9.38 5.54 -11.02
C ALA A 30 9.80 6.99 -11.25
N GLU A 31 10.35 7.25 -12.43
CA GLU A 31 10.62 8.57 -12.93
C GLU A 31 9.26 9.15 -13.30
N THR A 32 8.57 9.67 -12.28
CA THR A 32 7.40 10.51 -12.44
C THR A 32 7.89 11.96 -12.46
N SER A 33 7.62 12.61 -13.58
CA SER A 33 8.00 13.96 -13.93
C SER A 33 7.60 14.99 -12.86
N GLU A 34 8.53 15.93 -12.60
CA GLU A 34 8.38 17.26 -11.96
C GLU A 34 8.15 17.36 -10.44
N SER A 35 9.23 17.23 -9.65
CA SER A 35 9.80 18.35 -8.86
C SER A 35 11.06 17.91 -8.07
N PRO A 36 12.11 18.75 -7.94
CA PRO A 36 13.29 18.44 -7.16
C PRO A 36 13.09 18.91 -5.71
N SER A 37 12.28 18.19 -4.93
CA SER A 37 12.26 18.38 -3.48
C SER A 37 12.22 17.02 -2.80
N ALA A 38 12.81 16.92 -1.60
CA ALA A 38 12.79 15.69 -0.82
C ALA A 38 11.34 15.14 -0.71
N PRO A 39 11.14 13.82 -0.63
CA PRO A 39 9.80 13.25 -0.54
C PRO A 39 9.04 13.90 0.61
N LEU A 40 7.88 14.48 0.30
CA LEU A 40 6.97 15.02 1.29
C LEU A 40 6.36 13.88 2.12
N PRO A 41 5.91 14.16 3.36
CA PRO A 41 5.14 13.17 4.12
C PRO A 41 3.92 12.72 3.34
N LEU A 42 3.59 11.41 3.40
CA LEU A 42 2.43 10.81 2.72
C LEU A 42 1.08 11.42 3.12
N SER A 43 1.05 12.17 4.22
CA SER A 43 -0.14 12.88 4.70
C SER A 43 -0.33 14.25 4.06
N VAL A 44 0.68 14.76 3.32
CA VAL A 44 0.56 16.00 2.56
C VAL A 44 -0.03 15.64 1.21
N LEU A 45 -1.25 16.11 0.99
CA LEU A 45 -2.01 15.88 -0.22
C LEU A 45 -1.75 17.02 -1.21
N THR A 46 -1.85 16.71 -2.50
CA THR A 46 -1.95 17.72 -3.56
C THR A 46 -3.31 18.42 -3.50
N GLU A 47 -3.42 19.60 -4.13
CA GLU A 47 -4.69 20.35 -4.19
C GLU A 47 -5.82 19.50 -4.79
N GLU A 48 -5.54 18.72 -5.83
CA GLU A 48 -6.50 17.80 -6.44
C GLU A 48 -6.95 16.71 -5.47
N GLU A 49 -6.03 16.10 -4.72
CA GLU A 49 -6.35 15.09 -3.71
C GLU A 49 -7.14 15.66 -2.53
N GLU A 50 -6.86 16.91 -2.12
CA GLU A 50 -7.67 17.62 -1.10
C GLU A 50 -9.10 17.86 -1.60
N MET A 51 -9.26 18.36 -2.83
CA MET A 51 -10.59 18.56 -3.45
C MET A 51 -11.37 17.24 -3.58
N PHE A 52 -10.69 16.16 -3.95
CA PHE A 52 -11.30 14.84 -4.04
C PHE A 52 -11.73 14.34 -2.67
N LYS A 53 -10.84 14.43 -1.67
CA LYS A 53 -11.15 14.07 -0.27
C LYS A 53 -12.36 14.84 0.25
N ASP A 54 -12.44 16.14 0.01
CA ASP A 54 -13.56 16.97 0.47
C ASP A 54 -14.87 16.59 -0.21
N SER A 55 -14.83 16.28 -1.51
CA SER A 55 -16.01 15.83 -2.27
C SER A 55 -16.56 14.51 -1.71
N VAL A 56 -15.67 13.54 -1.47
CA VAL A 56 -16.04 12.24 -0.88
C VAL A 56 -16.54 12.41 0.56
N ALA A 57 -15.92 13.28 1.34
CA ALA A 57 -16.33 13.56 2.72
C ALA A 57 -17.77 14.12 2.79
N ARG A 58 -18.14 15.01 1.86
CA ARG A 58 -19.50 15.54 1.76
C ARG A 58 -20.50 14.44 1.39
N PHE A 59 -20.20 13.63 0.37
CA PHE A 59 -21.04 12.48 0.01
C PHE A 59 -21.26 11.52 1.19
N ALA A 60 -20.19 11.23 1.96
CA ALA A 60 -20.29 10.38 3.13
C ALA A 60 -21.20 10.98 4.22
N ALA A 61 -21.09 12.29 4.48
CA ALA A 61 -21.90 12.98 5.49
C ALA A 61 -23.37 13.09 5.09
N ASP A 62 -23.64 13.45 3.83
CA ASP A 62 -24.98 13.81 3.38
C ASP A 62 -25.81 12.58 2.96
N VAL A 63 -25.16 11.58 2.34
CA VAL A 63 -25.85 10.42 1.76
C VAL A 63 -25.63 9.15 2.56
N MET A 64 -24.38 8.83 2.94
CA MET A 64 -24.07 7.55 3.59
C MET A 64 -24.41 7.54 5.08
N LEU A 65 -24.05 8.57 5.82
CA LEU A 65 -24.22 8.67 7.27
C LEU A 65 -25.66 8.44 7.75
N PRO A 66 -26.72 8.97 7.12
CA PRO A 66 -28.09 8.70 7.55
C PRO A 66 -28.54 7.25 7.29
N GLN A 67 -27.92 6.54 6.36
CA GLN A 67 -28.35 5.22 5.90
C GLN A 67 -27.58 4.07 6.55
N VAL A 68 -26.36 4.32 7.04
CA VAL A 68 -25.44 3.27 7.52
C VAL A 68 -26.04 2.38 8.60
N LYS A 69 -26.84 2.95 9.51
CA LYS A 69 -27.47 2.17 10.58
C LYS A 69 -28.48 1.16 10.02
N THR A 70 -29.36 1.62 9.13
CA THR A 70 -30.36 0.76 8.49
C THR A 70 -29.70 -0.29 7.61
N MET A 71 -28.66 0.09 6.86
CA MET A 71 -27.89 -0.81 6.00
C MET A 71 -27.17 -1.90 6.81
N ASP A 72 -26.64 -1.56 8.00
CA ASP A 72 -26.03 -2.52 8.91
C ASP A 72 -27.07 -3.50 9.48
N GLU A 73 -28.23 -2.99 9.92
CA GLU A 73 -29.34 -3.79 10.46
C GLU A 73 -29.93 -4.76 9.41
N GLN A 74 -30.03 -4.33 8.15
CA GLN A 74 -30.59 -5.12 7.06
C GLN A 74 -29.54 -6.02 6.37
N GLY A 75 -28.26 -5.68 6.50
CA GLY A 75 -27.18 -6.36 5.79
C GLY A 75 -27.19 -6.11 4.28
N GLU A 76 -27.89 -5.07 3.83
CA GLU A 76 -28.07 -4.73 2.42
C GLU A 76 -27.67 -3.28 2.14
N MET A 77 -27.13 -3.04 0.95
CA MET A 77 -26.65 -1.72 0.56
C MET A 77 -27.70 -0.97 -0.24
N THR A 78 -28.02 0.27 0.17
CA THR A 78 -29.04 1.05 -0.53
C THR A 78 -28.60 1.40 -1.96
N PRO A 79 -29.49 1.28 -2.98
CA PRO A 79 -29.16 1.60 -4.36
C PRO A 79 -28.63 3.02 -4.57
N GLU A 80 -29.13 4.00 -3.81
CA GLU A 80 -28.67 5.39 -3.87
C GLU A 80 -27.21 5.55 -3.45
N VAL A 81 -26.76 4.83 -2.43
CA VAL A 81 -25.36 4.83 -2.00
C VAL A 81 -24.47 4.20 -3.06
N ILE A 82 -24.91 3.10 -3.68
CA ILE A 82 -24.17 2.44 -4.76
C ILE A 82 -24.00 3.38 -5.96
N GLN A 83 -25.08 4.03 -6.39
CA GLN A 83 -25.04 4.98 -7.49
C GLN A 83 -24.13 6.17 -7.16
N GLY A 84 -24.27 6.75 -5.97
CA GLY A 84 -23.44 7.87 -5.54
C GLY A 84 -21.94 7.53 -5.47
N LEU A 85 -21.57 6.31 -5.11
CA LEU A 85 -20.16 5.87 -5.16
C LEU A 85 -19.61 5.86 -6.59
N PHE A 86 -20.40 5.44 -7.58
CA PHE A 86 -20.00 5.48 -8.98
C PHE A 86 -19.92 6.92 -9.51
N ASP A 87 -20.89 7.76 -9.17
CA ASP A 87 -20.94 9.15 -9.63
C ASP A 87 -19.78 9.99 -9.07
N ASN A 88 -19.34 9.70 -7.85
CA ASN A 88 -18.16 10.34 -7.23
C ASN A 88 -16.83 9.72 -7.67
N GLY A 89 -16.84 8.73 -8.58
CA GLY A 89 -15.62 8.06 -9.04
C GLY A 89 -14.96 7.17 -7.97
N VAL A 90 -15.63 6.93 -6.83
CA VAL A 90 -15.17 6.06 -5.74
C VAL A 90 -15.50 4.60 -6.08
N ARG A 91 -15.02 4.12 -7.23
CA ARG A 91 -15.02 2.69 -7.55
C ARG A 91 -13.61 2.16 -7.29
N LEU A 92 -13.42 1.41 -6.21
CA LEU A 92 -12.22 0.57 -6.06
C LEU A 92 -12.24 -0.48 -7.16
N ALA A 93 -11.40 -0.29 -8.18
CA ALA A 93 -11.39 -1.05 -9.42
C ALA A 93 -11.13 -2.57 -9.26
N GLU A 94 -10.75 -3.06 -8.06
CA GLU A 94 -10.30 -4.45 -7.89
C GLU A 94 -11.35 -5.44 -7.36
N VAL A 95 -12.46 -5.01 -6.72
CA VAL A 95 -13.31 -5.97 -5.97
C VAL A 95 -14.77 -6.06 -6.45
N PHE A 96 -15.31 -5.01 -7.08
CA PHE A 96 -16.76 -4.94 -7.34
C PHE A 96 -17.22 -5.49 -8.69
N SER A 97 -16.32 -5.76 -9.64
CA SER A 97 -16.73 -6.19 -10.99
C SER A 97 -17.23 -7.64 -11.05
N ASP A 98 -16.82 -8.50 -10.13
CA ASP A 98 -17.00 -9.96 -10.28
C ASP A 98 -18.22 -10.52 -9.53
N ARG A 99 -18.81 -9.76 -8.60
CA ARG A 99 -19.89 -10.26 -7.72
C ARG A 99 -21.27 -9.64 -7.93
N ILE A 100 -21.41 -8.60 -8.74
CA ILE A 100 -22.70 -7.94 -9.01
C ILE A 100 -23.36 -8.42 -10.31
N GLY A 101 -22.66 -9.23 -11.12
CA GLY A 101 -23.22 -9.86 -12.33
C GLY A 101 -24.05 -11.12 -12.08
N GLU A 102 -23.93 -11.75 -10.91
CA GLU A 102 -24.57 -13.05 -10.62
C GLU A 102 -25.82 -12.96 -9.73
N THR A 103 -26.18 -11.76 -9.23
CA THR A 103 -27.36 -11.58 -8.37
C THR A 103 -28.44 -10.69 -9.00
N LEU A 104 -28.23 -10.27 -10.26
CA LEU A 104 -29.20 -9.51 -11.06
C LEU A 104 -29.37 -10.18 -12.44
N VAL A 105 -29.76 -11.46 -12.44
CA VAL A 105 -30.52 -12.14 -13.51
C VAL A 105 -31.45 -13.15 -12.85
#